data_AF-A0A920BHU5-F1
#
_entry.id   AF-A0A920BHU5-F1
#
_cell.length_a   1.000
_cell.length_b   1.000
_cell.length_c   1.000
_cell.angle_alpha   90.00
_cell.angle_beta   90.00
_cell.angle_gamma   90.00
#
_symmetry.space_group_name_H-M   'P 1'
#
loop_
_entity.id
_entity.type
_entity.pdbx_description
1 polymer ?
#
loop_
_entity_poly.entity_id
_entity_poly.type
_entity_poly.pdbx_seq_one_letter_code
_entity_poly.pdbx_strand_id
1 'polypeptide(L)'
;MRGDHPIIEELLEYREVEKLRSTYGQGLLNEVGSDERIRATFHQTVTATGRLSSVSPNLHNIPVRTEKGKVFREVLWPKRITDF
;
A
#
# COMPACT_ATOMS: atom_id res chain seq x y z
N MET A 1 -3.00 -12.92 -25.27
CA MET A 1 -2.50 -13.08 -23.87
C MET A 1 -3.66 -13.24 -22.89
N ARG A 2 -4.55 -12.25 -22.72
CA ARG A 2 -5.85 -12.54 -22.07
C ARG A 2 -6.75 -13.30 -23.05
N GLY A 3 -7.45 -14.31 -22.55
CA GLY A 3 -8.27 -15.21 -23.36
C GLY A 3 -7.54 -16.41 -23.99
N ASP A 4 -6.20 -16.47 -23.90
CA ASP A 4 -5.43 -17.58 -24.50
C ASP A 4 -5.53 -18.88 -23.69
N HIS A 5 -5.69 -18.78 -22.36
CA HIS A 5 -5.88 -19.93 -21.47
C HIS A 5 -6.64 -19.51 -20.19
N PRO A 6 -7.60 -20.31 -19.68
CA PRO A 6 -8.40 -19.95 -18.50
C PRO A 6 -7.58 -19.55 -17.26
N ILE A 7 -6.46 -20.23 -17.02
CA ILE A 7 -5.54 -19.96 -15.90
C ILE A 7 -5.02 -18.51 -15.84
N ILE A 8 -4.98 -17.80 -16.97
CA ILE A 8 -4.40 -16.46 -17.03
C ILE A 8 -5.25 -15.48 -16.23
N GLU A 9 -6.58 -15.57 -16.33
CA GLU A 9 -7.48 -14.71 -15.58
C GLU A 9 -7.41 -15.03 -14.07
N GLU A 10 -7.41 -16.32 -13.71
CA GLU A 10 -7.25 -16.74 -12.31
C GLU A 10 -5.94 -16.24 -11.70
N LEU A 11 -4.84 -16.31 -12.46
CA LEU A 11 -3.54 -15.82 -12.02
C LEU A 11 -3.51 -14.30 -11.85
N LEU A 12 -4.17 -13.55 -12.74
CA LEU A 12 -4.27 -12.10 -12.64
C LEU A 12 -5.08 -11.67 -11.41
N GLU A 13 -6.21 -12.34 -11.15
CA GLU A 13 -7.02 -12.09 -9.95
C GLU A 13 -6.24 -12.43 -8.67
N TYR A 14 -5.59 -13.60 -8.63
CA TYR A 14 -4.75 -13.98 -7.50
C TYR A 14 -3.65 -12.93 -7.24
N ARG A 15 -2.95 -12.47 -8.28
CA ARG A 15 -1.91 -11.45 -8.13
C ARG A 15 -2.44 -10.13 -7.59
N GLU A 16 -3.64 -9.71 -7.99
CA GLU A 16 -4.25 -8.51 -7.44
C GLU A 16 -4.53 -8.68 -5.94
N VAL A 17 -5.23 -9.75 -5.56
CA VAL A 17 -5.59 -10.03 -4.17
C VAL A 17 -4.36 -10.20 -3.30
N GLU A 18 -3.38 -10.99 -3.75
CA GLU A 18 -2.17 -11.25 -2.99
C GLU A 18 -1.30 -9.99 -2.86
N LYS A 19 -1.25 -9.12 -3.87
CA LYS A 19 -0.60 -7.82 -3.73
C LYS A 19 -1.32 -6.94 -2.71
N LEU A 20 -2.65 -6.92 -2.73
CA LEU A 20 -3.44 -6.18 -1.75
C LEU A 20 -3.16 -6.66 -0.32
N ARG A 21 -3.22 -7.98 -0.10
CA ARG A 21 -2.98 -8.62 1.19
C ARG A 21 -1.54 -8.43 1.69
N SER A 22 -0.55 -8.76 0.87
CA SER A 22 0.86 -8.76 1.28
C SER A 22 1.43 -7.35 1.41
N THR A 23 1.30 -6.53 0.38
CA THR A 23 1.98 -5.23 0.31
C THR A 23 1.27 -4.18 1.16
N TYR A 24 -0.06 -4.15 1.14
CA TYR A 24 -0.82 -3.11 1.85
C TYR A 24 -1.42 -3.63 3.16
N GLY A 25 -1.99 -4.82 3.20
CA GLY A 25 -2.50 -5.41 4.45
C GLY A 25 -1.39 -5.64 5.47
N GLN A 26 -0.58 -6.67 5.24
CA GLN A 26 0.50 -7.01 6.15
C GLN A 26 1.58 -5.93 6.18
N GLY A 27 1.94 -5.37 5.02
CA GLY A 27 3.00 -4.37 4.90
C GLY A 27 2.73 -3.08 5.67
N LEU A 28 1.49 -2.56 5.70
CA LEU A 28 1.18 -1.38 6.52
C LEU A 28 1.13 -1.72 8.01
N LEU A 29 0.54 -2.86 8.39
CA LEU A 29 0.43 -3.29 9.78
C LEU A 29 1.79 -3.49 10.45
N ASN A 30 2.77 -4.04 9.72
CA ASN A 30 4.12 -4.26 10.23
C ASN A 30 4.86 -2.98 10.59
N GLU A 31 4.44 -1.84 10.06
CA GLU A 31 5.11 -0.55 10.23
C GLU A 31 4.33 0.38 11.18
N VAL A 32 3.37 -0.17 11.92
CA VAL A 32 2.66 0.53 12.99
C VAL A 32 3.57 0.62 14.21
N GLY A 33 3.87 1.85 14.64
CA GLY A 33 4.64 2.13 15.85
C GLY A 33 3.81 2.03 17.13
N SER A 34 4.49 2.17 18.27
CA SER A 34 3.86 2.14 19.61
C SER A 34 2.84 3.26 19.86
N ASP A 35 2.82 4.31 19.04
CA ASP A 35 1.84 5.40 19.07
C ASP A 35 0.65 5.16 18.14
N GLU A 36 0.48 3.91 17.67
CA GLU A 36 -0.61 3.48 16.78
C GLU A 36 -0.63 4.22 15.43
N ARG A 37 0.54 4.67 14.98
CA ARG A 37 0.73 5.35 13.69
C ARG A 37 1.63 4.55 12.76
N ILE A 38 1.29 4.56 11.48
CA ILE A 38 2.13 3.98 10.42
C ILE A 38 3.36 4.87 10.21
N ARG A 39 4.57 4.31 10.29
CA ARG A 39 5.84 5.03 10.15
C ARG A 39 6.52 4.64 8.85
N ALA A 40 6.62 5.58 7.91
CA ALA A 40 7.38 5.37 6.68
C ALA A 40 8.78 5.99 6.77
N THR A 41 9.74 5.38 6.09
CA THR A 41 11.07 5.95 5.88
C THR A 41 11.11 6.68 4.54
N PHE A 42 11.60 7.93 4.56
CA PHE A 42 11.76 8.74 3.35
C PHE A 42 13.24 8.91 3.01
N HIS A 43 13.64 8.48 1.81
CA HIS A 43 14.99 8.71 1.31
C HIS A 43 15.02 9.93 0.38
N GLN A 44 15.91 10.86 0.70
CA GLN A 44 16.08 12.10 -0.05
C GLN A 44 17.10 11.97 -1.19
N THR A 45 18.08 11.07 -1.06
CA THR A 45 19.27 11.03 -1.91
C THR A 45 19.31 9.85 -2.88
N VAL A 46 18.25 9.03 -2.93
CA VAL A 46 18.25 7.78 -3.72
C VAL A 46 17.76 7.97 -5.15
N THR A 47 16.85 8.91 -5.41
CA THR A 47 16.30 9.06 -6.76
C THR A 47 17.16 10.00 -7.61
N ALA A 48 17.50 9.59 -8.83
CA ALA A 48 18.30 10.38 -9.76
C ALA A 48 17.65 11.72 -10.16
N THR A 49 16.33 11.82 -10.00
CA THR A 49 15.54 13.03 -10.35
C THR A 49 15.38 14.02 -9.20
N GLY A 50 15.88 13.68 -8.00
CA GLY A 50 15.74 14.52 -6.80
C GLY A 50 14.38 14.41 -6.10
N ARG A 51 13.50 13.49 -6.52
CA ARG A 51 12.25 13.16 -5.79
C ARG A 51 12.55 12.41 -4.49
N LEU A 52 11.72 12.61 -3.47
CA LEU A 52 11.71 11.72 -2.30
C LEU A 52 11.21 10.32 -2.70
N SER A 53 11.81 9.29 -2.13
CA SER A 53 11.24 7.93 -2.16
C SER A 53 10.78 7.53 -0.76
N SER A 54 9.76 6.68 -0.68
CA SER A 54 9.20 6.17 0.58
C SER A 54 9.32 4.65 0.59
N VAL A 55 9.82 4.10 1.70
CA VAL A 55 9.96 2.66 1.94
C VAL A 55 9.51 2.33 3.36
N SER A 56 9.17 1.06 3.61
CA SER A 56 8.80 0.53 4.93
C SER A 56 7.84 1.44 5.70
N PRO A 57 6.59 1.63 5.23
CA PRO A 57 6.02 1.16 3.97
C PRO A 57 6.10 2.24 2.87
N ASN A 58 5.91 1.86 1.60
CA ASN A 58 5.90 2.83 0.49
C ASN A 58 4.54 3.54 0.38
N LEU A 59 4.46 4.74 0.95
CA LEU A 59 3.23 5.54 0.98
C LEU A 59 2.92 6.27 -0.34
N HIS A 60 3.84 6.28 -1.30
CA HIS A 60 3.58 6.88 -2.62
C HIS A 60 2.67 5.98 -3.49
N ASN A 61 2.63 4.68 -3.20
CA ASN A 61 1.98 3.66 -4.05
C ASN A 61 0.70 3.07 -3.44
N ILE A 62 0.01 3.80 -2.54
CA ILE A 62 -1.26 3.35 -1.95
C ILE A 62 -2.33 3.24 -3.03
N PRO A 63 -3.07 2.11 -3.12
CA PRO A 63 -3.99 1.86 -4.22
C PRO A 63 -5.20 2.79 -4.18
N VAL A 64 -5.63 3.25 -5.37
CA VAL A 64 -6.76 4.19 -5.52
C VAL A 64 -7.73 3.82 -6.65
N ARG A 65 -7.35 2.88 -7.52
CA ARG A 65 -8.04 2.67 -8.79
C ARG A 65 -9.21 1.68 -8.69
N THR A 66 -9.04 0.60 -7.93
CA THR A 66 -10.05 -0.46 -7.76
C THR A 66 -10.76 -0.30 -6.43
N GLU A 67 -12.02 -0.73 -6.34
CA GLU A 67 -12.80 -0.67 -5.09
C GLU A 67 -12.11 -1.45 -3.97
N LYS A 68 -11.65 -2.68 -4.24
CA LYS A 68 -10.87 -3.49 -3.28
C LYS A 68 -9.62 -2.76 -2.78
N GLY A 69 -8.97 -2.00 -3.66
CA GLY A 69 -7.79 -1.20 -3.32
C GLY A 69 -8.11 0.04 -2.49
N LYS A 70 -9.19 0.77 -2.82
CA LYS A 70 -9.56 2.03 -2.15
C LYS A 70 -9.75 1.89 -0.64
N VAL A 71 -10.21 0.73 -0.17
CA VAL A 71 -10.36 0.42 1.27
C VAL A 71 -9.05 0.65 2.04
N PHE A 72 -7.89 0.36 1.45
CA PHE A 72 -6.59 0.59 2.11
C PHE A 72 -6.23 2.07 2.25
N ARG A 73 -6.87 2.96 1.48
CA ARG A 73 -6.67 4.40 1.65
C ARG A 73 -7.47 4.94 2.83
N GLU A 74 -8.60 4.32 3.15
CA GLU A 74 -9.47 4.73 4.27
C GLU A 74 -8.79 4.53 5.63
N VAL A 75 -7.86 3.58 5.73
CA VAL A 75 -7.07 3.37 6.97
C VAL A 75 -6.05 4.48 7.23
N LEU A 76 -5.79 5.35 6.25
CA LEU A 76 -4.88 6.50 6.38
C LEU A 76 -5.67 7.76 6.77
N TRP A 77 -5.98 7.88 8.06
CA TRP A 77 -6.75 9.00 8.60
C TRP A 77 -5.95 9.77 9.67
N PRO A 78 -6.16 11.10 9.80
CA PRO A 78 -5.50 11.88 10.83
C PRO A 78 -6.13 11.61 12.19
N LYS A 79 -5.32 11.43 13.24
CA LYS A 79 -5.81 11.34 14.63
C LYS A 79 -6.69 12.56 14.93
N ARG A 80 -7.92 12.34 15.41
CA ARG A 80 -8.83 13.42 15.79
C ARG A 80 -8.35 14.06 17.09
N ILE A 81 -8.43 15.39 17.14
CA ILE A 81 -8.00 16.19 18.30
C ILE A 81 -8.97 16.02 19.49
N THR A 82 -10.17 15.48 19.27
CA THR A 82 -11.24 15.37 20.27
C THR A 82 -11.23 14.07 21.09
N ASP A 83 -10.28 13.17 20.86
CA ASP A 83 -10.24 11.86 21.52
C ASP A 83 -9.50 11.94 22.89
N PHE A 84 -9.89 12.90 23.75
CA PHE A 84 -9.42 13.07 25.14
C PHE A 84 -10.46 12.60 26.15
#